data_AF-A0AAU4G5Z1-F1
#
_entry.id   AF-A0AAU4G5Z1-F1
#
_cell.length_a   1.000
_cell.length_b   1.000
_cell.length_c   1.000
_cell.angle_alpha   90.00
_cell.angle_beta   90.00
_cell.angle_gamma   90.00
#
_symmetry.space_group_name_H-M   'P 1'
#
loop_
_entity.id
_entity.type
_entity.pdbx_description
1 polymer ?
#
loop_
_entity_poly.entity_id
_entity_poly.type
_entity_poly.pdbx_seq_one_letter_code
_entity_poly.pdbx_strand_id
1 'polypeptide(L)'
;MTDDQWVLLVDPVWQVSAGFGAGSGLGADSDSGSGSAARSDLGPAAGSGPATRSASATDSGPATGSVSAASPASASGSPRDGAAVATPPLTAVVGGWLAREDGSVGRFEANPAYEPSGPGSPTDPLDAALRLAAREEADFDQVAAVLRESAFSVALDVDQEPLIAPSPDNVPCLLVTTAPAHRTRVRAAGWLPASAADLVPLLSAREGTDLLLNPGAPGCTRLLADTVRAAVSRID
;
A
#
# COMPACT_ATOMS: atom_id res chain seq x y z
N MET A 1 -9.59 -5.71 35.65
CA MET A 1 -9.49 -6.59 34.48
C MET A 1 -9.24 -5.63 33.34
N THR A 2 -8.00 -5.58 32.88
CA THR A 2 -7.59 -4.69 31.78
C THR A 2 -7.72 -5.54 30.53
N ASP A 3 -8.53 -5.11 29.58
CA ASP A 3 -8.92 -5.92 28.42
C ASP A 3 -7.91 -5.76 27.27
N ASP A 4 -7.64 -6.84 26.54
CA ASP A 4 -6.93 -6.75 25.27
C ASP A 4 -7.66 -5.80 24.31
N GLN A 5 -6.91 -4.93 23.63
CA GLN A 5 -7.48 -3.86 22.81
C GLN A 5 -7.03 -3.98 21.35
N TRP A 6 -7.98 -3.84 20.43
CA TRP A 6 -7.67 -3.75 19.01
C TRP A 6 -7.34 -2.32 18.60
N VAL A 7 -6.24 -2.16 17.86
CA VAL A 7 -5.90 -0.94 17.13
C VAL A 7 -6.27 -1.17 15.67
N LEU A 8 -7.25 -0.44 15.15
CA LEU A 8 -7.78 -0.63 13.81
C LEU A 8 -7.10 0.30 12.80
N LEU A 9 -6.73 -0.25 11.65
CA LEU A 9 -6.41 0.50 10.44
C LEU A 9 -7.67 0.65 9.61
N VAL A 10 -8.06 1.89 9.29
CA VAL A 10 -9.28 2.22 8.55
C VAL A 10 -8.91 2.91 7.25
N ASP A 11 -9.61 2.59 6.16
CA ASP A 11 -9.39 3.24 4.87
C ASP A 11 -9.58 4.76 5.00
N PRO A 12 -8.60 5.59 4.60
CA PRO A 12 -8.65 7.04 4.76
C PRO A 12 -9.85 7.69 4.08
N VAL A 13 -10.44 7.08 3.03
CA VAL A 13 -11.64 7.62 2.36
C VAL A 13 -12.84 7.66 3.31
N TRP A 14 -12.90 6.73 4.27
CA TRP A 14 -13.97 6.71 5.27
C TRP A 14 -13.79 7.83 6.32
N GLN A 15 -12.55 8.18 6.67
CA GLN A 15 -12.27 9.26 7.63
C GLN A 15 -12.74 10.64 7.11
N VAL A 16 -12.77 10.85 5.80
CA VAL A 16 -13.24 12.10 5.17
C VAL A 16 -14.76 12.24 5.19
N SER A 17 -15.51 11.13 5.28
CA SER A 17 -16.97 11.14 5.23
C SER A 17 -17.64 11.41 6.59
N ALA A 18 -16.93 11.20 7.69
CA ALA A 18 -17.43 11.48 9.05
C ALA A 18 -17.33 12.97 9.45
N GLY A 19 -16.79 13.83 8.57
CA GLY A 19 -16.39 15.19 8.88
C GLY A 19 -16.96 16.28 7.98
N PHE A 20 -18.18 16.18 7.46
CA PHE A 20 -18.88 17.34 6.86
C PHE A 20 -20.40 17.29 7.06
N GLY A 21 -20.84 17.55 8.28
CA GLY A 21 -22.17 18.08 8.56
C GLY A 21 -22.16 19.60 8.43
N ALA A 22 -21.96 20.15 7.23
CA ALA A 22 -22.19 21.57 6.98
C ALA A 22 -23.69 21.78 6.76
N GLY A 23 -24.34 22.41 7.74
CA GLY A 23 -25.75 22.75 7.72
C GLY A 23 -26.15 23.55 6.49
N SER A 24 -27.35 23.24 6.02
CA SER A 24 -28.07 23.90 4.94
C SER A 24 -28.30 25.38 5.22
N GLY A 25 -28.21 26.22 4.17
CA GLY A 25 -28.57 27.63 4.25
C GLY A 25 -28.56 28.37 2.90
N LEU A 26 -29.61 28.14 2.10
CA LEU A 26 -30.36 29.11 1.26
C LEU A 26 -29.72 29.83 0.05
N GLY A 27 -30.48 29.81 -1.06
CA GLY A 27 -30.44 30.77 -2.19
C GLY A 27 -30.06 30.11 -3.52
N ALA A 28 -30.98 29.50 -4.28
CA ALA A 28 -31.76 30.15 -5.35
C ALA A 28 -30.90 30.92 -6.37
N ASP A 29 -30.67 30.37 -7.56
CA ASP A 29 -31.37 30.80 -8.78
C ASP A 29 -30.93 30.02 -10.02
N SER A 30 -31.90 29.90 -10.92
CA SER A 30 -31.86 29.20 -12.20
C SER A 30 -31.04 29.95 -13.25
N ASP A 31 -30.32 29.27 -14.14
CA ASP A 31 -30.52 29.51 -15.58
C ASP A 31 -29.99 28.39 -16.48
N SER A 32 -30.63 28.28 -17.64
CA SER A 32 -30.52 27.25 -18.65
C SER A 32 -29.48 27.63 -19.72
N GLY A 33 -28.79 26.64 -20.31
CA GLY A 33 -27.87 26.88 -21.42
C GLY A 33 -27.45 25.60 -22.13
N SER A 34 -28.09 25.32 -23.26
CA SER A 34 -27.89 24.18 -24.15
C SER A 34 -26.85 24.46 -25.25
N GLY A 35 -26.19 23.42 -25.79
CA GLY A 35 -25.37 23.44 -27.02
C GLY A 35 -24.06 22.67 -26.84
N SER A 36 -23.94 21.38 -27.19
CA SER A 36 -23.91 20.72 -28.52
C SER A 36 -22.66 20.98 -29.38
N ALA A 37 -22.11 19.85 -29.85
CA ALA A 37 -21.29 19.60 -31.04
C ALA A 37 -19.74 19.65 -30.95
N ALA A 38 -19.17 18.43 -30.87
CA ALA A 38 -18.17 17.83 -31.77
C ALA A 38 -17.14 18.72 -32.48
N ARG A 39 -15.87 18.30 -32.40
CA ARG A 39 -15.10 17.85 -33.58
C ARG A 39 -13.78 17.17 -33.20
N SER A 40 -13.59 16.02 -33.84
CA SER A 40 -12.32 15.34 -34.07
C SER A 40 -11.38 16.24 -34.87
N ASP A 41 -10.06 16.13 -34.63
CA ASP A 41 -9.08 16.10 -35.71
C ASP A 41 -7.80 15.38 -35.25
N LEU A 42 -7.48 14.32 -36.00
CA LEU A 42 -6.22 13.59 -36.04
C LEU A 42 -5.36 14.24 -37.13
N GLY A 43 -4.06 14.44 -36.88
CA GLY A 43 -3.11 14.53 -37.99
C GLY A 43 -1.75 15.14 -37.67
N PRO A 44 -0.68 14.72 -38.36
CA PRO A 44 0.65 14.51 -37.76
C PRO A 44 1.73 15.44 -38.35
N ALA A 45 2.95 15.42 -37.79
CA ALA A 45 4.20 15.48 -38.57
C ALA A 45 5.45 15.26 -37.72
N ALA A 46 6.34 14.41 -38.25
CA ALA A 46 7.70 14.17 -37.84
C ALA A 46 8.65 15.33 -38.24
N GLY A 47 9.85 15.37 -37.66
CA GLY A 47 10.97 16.12 -38.25
C GLY A 47 12.15 16.44 -37.33
N SER A 48 13.17 15.57 -37.38
CA SER A 48 14.62 15.85 -37.42
C SER A 48 15.28 16.90 -36.50
N GLY A 49 16.34 16.46 -35.78
CA GLY A 49 17.43 17.33 -35.28
C GLY A 49 18.40 17.76 -36.39
N PRO A 50 19.70 18.03 -36.13
CA PRO A 50 20.42 18.39 -34.89
C PRO A 50 21.24 19.70 -35.04
N ALA A 51 21.82 20.25 -33.95
CA ALA A 51 23.11 20.95 -33.97
C ALA A 51 23.62 21.34 -32.56
N THR A 52 24.93 21.17 -32.38
CA THR A 52 25.84 21.72 -31.35
C THR A 52 25.70 23.26 -31.24
N ARG A 53 26.12 23.99 -30.20
CA ARG A 53 27.50 24.25 -29.70
C ARG A 53 27.47 25.00 -28.35
N SER A 54 28.61 24.95 -27.67
CA SER A 54 29.05 25.59 -26.42
C SER A 54 28.66 27.06 -26.16
N ALA A 55 28.50 27.39 -24.88
CA ALA A 55 29.09 28.58 -24.24
C ALA A 55 29.07 28.46 -22.70
N SER A 56 29.99 29.18 -22.08
CA SER A 56 30.59 29.05 -20.76
C SER A 56 29.97 29.92 -19.65
N ALA A 57 30.08 29.42 -18.41
CA ALA A 57 30.41 30.09 -17.13
C ALA A 57 29.62 31.33 -16.64
N THR A 58 28.97 31.19 -15.48
CA THR A 58 29.10 32.06 -14.27
C THR A 58 28.30 31.40 -13.13
N ASP A 59 28.96 30.96 -12.05
CA ASP A 59 29.08 31.67 -10.77
C ASP A 59 27.74 32.04 -10.11
N SER A 60 27.36 31.29 -9.07
CA SER A 60 26.50 31.71 -7.97
C SER A 60 26.53 30.64 -6.87
N GLY A 61 27.11 30.99 -5.71
CA GLY A 61 27.33 30.08 -4.58
C GLY A 61 26.04 29.60 -3.88
N PRO A 62 26.13 28.56 -3.03
CA PRO A 62 24.98 28.09 -2.27
C PRO A 62 24.73 28.97 -1.04
N ALA A 63 23.58 29.63 -1.01
CA ALA A 63 22.99 30.17 0.20
C ALA A 63 22.56 28.99 1.10
N THR A 64 23.21 28.87 2.26
CA THR A 64 22.82 27.96 3.34
C THR A 64 21.53 28.47 4.00
N GLY A 65 20.39 28.10 3.42
CA GLY A 65 19.07 28.23 4.05
C GLY A 65 18.79 27.03 4.95
N SER A 66 19.02 27.19 6.25
CA SER A 66 18.59 26.24 7.28
C SER A 66 17.06 26.25 7.38
N VAL A 67 16.39 25.18 6.97
CA VAL A 67 14.97 24.95 7.25
C VAL A 67 14.84 24.16 8.55
N SER A 68 14.40 24.85 9.60
CA SER A 68 14.06 24.25 10.89
C SER A 68 12.86 23.31 10.74
N ALA A 69 13.03 22.08 11.23
CA ALA A 69 11.94 21.14 11.42
C ALA A 69 10.88 21.73 12.35
N ALA A 70 9.68 21.94 11.83
CA ALA A 70 8.51 22.23 12.66
C ALA A 70 8.17 20.96 13.45
N SER A 71 8.33 21.02 14.77
CA SER A 71 7.75 20.04 15.69
C SER A 71 6.23 19.99 15.52
N PRO A 72 5.58 18.82 15.58
CA PRO A 72 4.14 18.75 15.60
C PRO A 72 3.63 19.41 16.88
N ALA A 73 2.84 20.48 16.72
CA ALA A 73 2.17 21.14 17.82
C ALA A 73 1.20 20.16 18.47
N SER A 74 1.43 19.83 19.74
CA SER A 74 0.45 19.19 20.61
C SER A 74 -0.83 20.03 20.61
N ALA A 75 -1.88 19.54 19.95
CA ALA A 75 -3.20 20.11 20.05
C ALA A 75 -3.79 19.77 21.44
N SER A 76 -3.47 20.59 22.44
CA SER A 76 -4.22 20.62 23.70
C SER A 76 -5.49 21.45 23.48
N GLY A 77 -6.49 20.83 22.86
CA GLY A 77 -7.85 21.34 22.80
C GLY A 77 -8.74 20.45 23.65
N SER A 78 -9.21 20.94 24.79
CA SER A 78 -10.22 20.24 25.60
C SER A 78 -11.43 19.88 24.73
N PRO A 79 -11.93 18.64 24.76
CA PRO A 79 -13.04 18.24 23.90
C PRO A 79 -14.31 18.98 24.33
N ARG A 80 -14.84 19.82 23.44
CA ARG A 80 -16.24 20.25 23.51
C ARG A 80 -17.09 19.06 23.08
N ASP A 81 -17.87 18.57 24.04
CA ASP A 81 -19.18 17.92 23.91
C ASP A 81 -19.45 17.05 22.67
N GLY A 82 -19.35 15.73 22.85
CA GLY A 82 -20.38 14.79 22.36
C GLY A 82 -20.57 14.57 20.85
N ALA A 83 -19.64 14.93 19.97
CA ALA A 83 -19.69 14.44 18.60
C ALA A 83 -19.48 12.92 18.61
N ALA A 84 -20.56 12.14 18.43
CA ALA A 84 -20.47 10.70 18.26
C ALA A 84 -19.54 10.41 17.09
N VAL A 85 -18.33 9.93 17.38
CA VAL A 85 -17.43 9.41 16.35
C VAL A 85 -18.18 8.24 15.73
N ALA A 86 -18.67 8.40 14.51
CA ALA A 86 -19.29 7.31 13.78
C ALA A 86 -18.32 6.12 13.84
N THR A 87 -18.80 4.91 14.09
CA THR A 87 -17.93 3.73 14.01
C THR A 87 -17.80 3.34 12.54
N PRO A 88 -16.59 3.09 12.02
CA PRO A 88 -16.44 2.61 10.65
C PRO A 88 -17.20 1.31 10.45
N PRO A 89 -17.89 1.14 9.30
CA PRO A 89 -18.42 -0.17 8.94
C PRO A 89 -17.24 -1.13 8.80
N LEU A 90 -17.48 -2.42 9.07
CA LEU A 90 -16.45 -3.45 8.95
C LEU A 90 -15.82 -3.46 7.55
N THR A 91 -16.59 -3.16 6.50
CA THR A 91 -16.09 -3.07 5.12
C THR A 91 -15.09 -1.94 4.87
N ALA A 92 -15.02 -0.93 5.75
CA ALA A 92 -14.03 0.16 5.68
C ALA A 92 -12.79 -0.08 6.56
N VAL A 93 -12.81 -1.11 7.42
CA VAL A 93 -11.68 -1.46 8.28
C VAL A 93 -10.74 -2.36 7.49
N VAL A 94 -9.51 -1.92 7.25
CA VAL A 94 -8.46 -2.69 6.55
C VAL A 94 -8.05 -3.91 7.37
N GLY A 95 -7.96 -3.74 8.69
CA GLY A 95 -7.54 -4.77 9.64
C GLY A 95 -7.14 -4.13 10.96
N GLY A 96 -6.38 -4.85 11.77
CA GLY A 96 -5.88 -4.29 13.01
C GLY A 96 -4.78 -5.08 13.69
N TRP A 97 -4.27 -4.54 14.78
CA TRP A 97 -3.33 -5.19 15.67
C TRP A 97 -3.98 -5.42 17.02
N LEU A 98 -3.75 -6.60 17.61
CA LEU A 98 -4.12 -6.88 18.99
C LEU A 98 -3.04 -6.35 19.93
N ALA A 99 -3.34 -5.28 20.66
CA ALA A 99 -2.52 -4.81 21.77
C ALA A 99 -2.88 -5.62 23.02
N ARG A 100 -1.88 -6.30 23.59
CA ARG A 100 -2.03 -7.12 24.79
C ARG A 100 -1.75 -6.30 26.05
N GLU A 101 -2.21 -6.81 27.18
CA GLU A 101 -2.01 -6.19 28.50
C GLU A 101 -0.53 -5.91 28.83
N ASP A 102 0.39 -6.77 28.39
CA ASP A 102 1.84 -6.63 28.62
C ASP A 102 2.48 -5.50 27.79
N GLY A 103 1.69 -4.77 27.01
CA GLY A 103 2.14 -3.73 26.10
C GLY A 103 2.69 -4.26 24.78
N SER A 104 2.72 -5.58 24.59
CA SER A 104 3.07 -6.17 23.30
C SER A 104 1.96 -5.96 22.28
N VAL A 105 2.36 -5.84 21.03
CA VAL A 105 1.44 -5.72 19.90
C VAL A 105 1.61 -6.97 19.04
N GLY A 106 0.49 -7.63 18.73
CA GLY A 106 0.47 -8.76 17.81
C GLY A 106 0.80 -8.36 16.37
N ARG A 107 0.77 -9.33 15.44
CA ARG A 107 0.89 -9.03 14.01
C ARG A 107 -0.38 -8.34 13.51
N PHE A 108 -0.25 -7.67 12.37
CA PHE A 108 -1.41 -7.14 11.68
C PHE A 108 -2.30 -8.29 11.18
N GLU A 109 -3.57 -8.23 11.52
CA GLU A 109 -4.60 -9.13 11.00
C GLU A 109 -5.46 -8.39 9.99
N ALA A 110 -5.30 -8.76 8.72
CA ALA A 110 -6.09 -8.21 7.62
C ALA A 110 -7.55 -8.67 7.74
N ASN A 111 -8.49 -7.73 7.62
CA ASN A 111 -9.90 -8.00 7.70
C ASN A 111 -10.41 -8.63 6.38
N PRO A 112 -10.94 -9.87 6.39
CA PRO A 112 -11.45 -10.51 5.17
C PRO A 112 -12.69 -9.81 4.58
N ALA A 113 -13.42 -9.02 5.39
CA ALA A 113 -14.58 -8.27 4.95
C ALA A 113 -14.25 -6.87 4.42
N TYR A 114 -12.97 -6.47 4.42
CA TYR A 114 -12.55 -5.17 3.89
C TYR A 114 -12.85 -5.06 2.38
N GLU A 115 -13.49 -3.96 1.99
CA GLU A 115 -13.76 -3.60 0.60
C GLU A 115 -12.97 -2.31 0.27
N PRO A 116 -11.82 -2.43 -0.43
CA PRO A 116 -10.99 -1.26 -0.76
C PRO A 116 -11.80 -0.19 -1.50
N SER A 117 -11.77 1.05 -0.99
CA SER A 117 -12.58 2.16 -1.54
C SER A 117 -12.20 2.53 -2.97
N GLY A 118 -10.98 2.18 -3.39
CA GLY A 118 -10.55 2.30 -4.77
C GLY A 118 -9.21 1.59 -5.04
N PRO A 119 -8.71 1.65 -6.29
CA PRO A 119 -7.45 1.00 -6.67
C PRO A 119 -6.23 1.47 -5.86
N GLY A 120 -6.29 2.68 -5.30
CA GLY A 120 -5.26 3.29 -4.47
C GLY A 120 -5.28 2.86 -3.01
N SER A 121 -6.37 2.26 -2.53
CA SER A 121 -6.51 1.89 -1.12
C SER A 121 -5.57 0.72 -0.78
N PRO A 122 -4.74 0.84 0.27
CA PRO A 122 -3.93 -0.27 0.73
C PRO A 122 -4.82 -1.34 1.38
N THR A 123 -4.37 -2.59 1.29
CA THR A 123 -5.08 -3.76 1.86
C THR A 123 -4.41 -4.32 3.12
N ASP A 124 -3.17 -3.91 3.37
CA ASP A 124 -2.39 -4.21 4.56
C ASP A 124 -1.16 -3.25 4.63
N PRO A 125 -0.41 -3.23 5.74
CA PRO A 125 0.76 -2.37 5.91
C PRO A 125 1.86 -2.58 4.87
N LEU A 126 2.08 -3.81 4.37
CA LEU A 126 3.11 -4.08 3.37
C LEU A 126 2.70 -3.58 2.00
N ASP A 127 1.44 -3.76 1.60
CA ASP A 127 0.88 -3.15 0.39
C ASP A 127 1.02 -1.62 0.43
N ALA A 128 0.76 -1.00 1.59
CA ALA A 128 0.99 0.44 1.79
C ALA A 128 2.48 0.82 1.63
N ALA A 129 3.39 0.11 2.30
CA ALA A 129 4.83 0.38 2.26
C ALA A 129 5.41 0.21 0.85
N LEU A 130 4.99 -0.84 0.11
CA LEU A 130 5.39 -1.07 -1.27
C LEU A 130 4.94 0.07 -2.21
N ARG A 131 3.73 0.60 -1.99
CA ARG A 131 3.23 1.76 -2.77
C ARG A 131 3.99 3.04 -2.46
N LEU A 132 4.37 3.27 -1.21
CA LEU A 132 5.21 4.41 -0.83
C LEU A 132 6.60 4.28 -1.45
N ALA A 133 7.21 3.09 -1.39
CA ALA A 133 8.51 2.84 -2.03
C ALA A 133 8.47 3.04 -3.54
N ALA A 134 7.38 2.64 -4.21
CA ALA A 134 7.17 2.89 -5.64
C ALA A 134 7.07 4.39 -6.00
N ARG A 135 6.82 5.26 -5.02
CA ARG A 135 6.84 6.73 -5.15
C ARG A 135 8.11 7.36 -4.59
N GLU A 136 9.08 6.55 -4.19
CA GLU A 136 10.32 6.98 -3.53
C GLU A 136 10.05 7.69 -2.17
N GLU A 137 8.91 7.40 -1.54
CA GLU A 137 8.49 7.95 -0.24
C GLU A 137 8.80 7.01 0.94
N ALA A 138 9.26 5.79 0.66
CA ALA A 138 9.77 4.85 1.66
C ALA A 138 11.06 4.19 1.16
N ASP A 139 12.03 4.04 2.06
CA ASP A 139 13.28 3.35 1.75
C ASP A 139 13.18 1.83 1.94
N PHE A 140 14.23 1.13 1.52
CA PHE A 140 14.29 -0.32 1.61
C PHE A 140 14.23 -0.83 3.05
N ASP A 141 14.84 -0.14 4.01
CA ASP A 141 14.91 -0.60 5.40
C ASP A 141 13.53 -0.53 6.06
N GLN A 142 12.74 0.51 5.72
CA GLN A 142 11.34 0.64 6.11
C GLN A 142 10.49 -0.49 5.53
N VAL A 143 10.61 -0.78 4.22
CA VAL A 143 9.87 -1.89 3.59
C VAL A 143 10.28 -3.23 4.19
N ALA A 144 11.58 -3.45 4.42
CA ALA A 144 12.09 -4.69 5.00
C ALA A 144 11.57 -4.89 6.43
N ALA A 145 11.47 -3.82 7.23
CA ALA A 145 10.89 -3.90 8.57
C ALA A 145 9.42 -4.33 8.53
N VAL A 146 8.61 -3.74 7.65
CA VAL A 146 7.21 -4.13 7.50
C VAL A 146 7.09 -5.57 6.96
N LEU A 147 7.95 -5.96 6.02
CA LEU A 147 7.96 -7.30 5.46
C LEU A 147 8.18 -8.38 6.53
N ARG A 148 9.11 -8.16 7.47
CA ARG A 148 9.38 -9.11 8.57
C ARG A 148 8.17 -9.33 9.48
N GLU A 149 7.39 -8.27 9.71
CA GLU A 149 6.22 -8.32 10.59
C GLU A 149 4.93 -8.77 9.88
N SER A 150 4.96 -8.85 8.55
CA SER A 150 3.79 -9.16 7.75
C SER A 150 3.37 -10.63 7.85
N ALA A 151 2.06 -10.84 7.73
CA ALA A 151 1.46 -12.15 7.51
C ALA A 151 1.29 -12.38 6.00
N PHE A 152 1.51 -13.62 5.58
CA PHE A 152 1.44 -14.03 4.20
C PHE A 152 0.52 -15.24 4.04
N SER A 153 0.07 -15.46 2.81
CA SER A 153 -0.60 -16.69 2.40
C SER A 153 0.00 -17.17 1.10
N VAL A 154 0.65 -18.32 1.14
CA VAL A 154 1.24 -18.99 -0.03
C VAL A 154 0.14 -19.73 -0.77
N ALA A 155 0.04 -19.50 -2.07
CA ALA A 155 -0.93 -20.21 -2.91
C ALA A 155 -0.51 -21.69 -3.04
N LEU A 156 -1.48 -22.59 -2.90
CA LEU A 156 -1.28 -24.03 -3.09
C LEU A 156 -2.05 -24.54 -4.31
N ASP A 157 -1.49 -25.54 -4.99
CA ASP A 157 -2.19 -26.31 -6.02
C ASP A 157 -3.05 -27.44 -5.42
N VAL A 158 -3.63 -28.27 -6.29
CA VAL A 158 -4.53 -29.37 -5.91
C VAL A 158 -3.82 -30.47 -5.13
N ASP A 159 -2.50 -30.60 -5.27
CA ASP A 159 -1.67 -31.57 -4.56
C ASP A 159 -1.14 -31.00 -3.23
N GLN A 160 -1.58 -29.80 -2.85
CA GLN A 160 -1.14 -29.04 -1.68
C GLN A 160 0.32 -28.57 -1.77
N GLU A 161 0.87 -28.49 -2.98
CA GLU A 161 2.21 -27.97 -3.21
C GLU A 161 2.19 -26.46 -3.48
N PRO A 162 3.25 -25.72 -3.07
CA PRO A 162 3.35 -24.30 -3.35
C PRO A 162 3.33 -23.98 -4.86
N LEU A 163 2.42 -23.09 -5.25
CA LEU A 163 2.20 -22.73 -6.64
C LEU A 163 3.30 -21.78 -7.14
N ILE A 164 3.99 -22.20 -8.20
CA ILE A 164 4.98 -21.41 -8.93
C ILE A 164 4.40 -21.00 -10.28
N ALA A 165 4.50 -19.71 -10.61
CA ALA A 165 4.09 -19.19 -11.92
C ALA A 165 5.07 -18.12 -12.41
N PRO A 166 5.17 -17.89 -13.73
CA PRO A 166 6.01 -16.84 -14.26
C PRO A 166 5.50 -15.45 -13.82
N SER A 167 6.43 -14.57 -13.43
CA SER A 167 6.19 -13.12 -13.38
C SER A 167 5.95 -12.54 -14.77
N PRO A 168 5.51 -11.27 -14.91
CA PRO A 168 5.32 -10.62 -16.21
C PRO A 168 6.56 -10.62 -17.12
N ASP A 169 7.76 -10.71 -16.55
CA ASP A 169 9.04 -10.82 -17.25
C ASP A 169 9.59 -12.26 -17.29
N ASN A 170 8.74 -13.26 -17.07
CA ASN A 170 8.99 -14.70 -17.23
C ASN A 170 9.97 -15.36 -16.24
N VAL A 171 10.17 -14.77 -15.05
CA VAL A 171 10.95 -15.42 -13.98
C VAL A 171 10.01 -16.27 -13.11
N PRO A 172 10.37 -17.52 -12.79
CA PRO A 172 9.59 -18.36 -11.90
C PRO A 172 9.44 -17.71 -10.53
N CYS A 173 8.21 -17.58 -10.04
CA CYS A 173 7.93 -16.97 -8.75
C CYS A 173 6.96 -17.80 -7.92
N LEU A 174 7.26 -17.91 -6.62
CA LEU A 174 6.34 -18.36 -5.59
C LEU A 174 5.22 -17.34 -5.44
N LEU A 175 3.96 -17.78 -5.59
CA LEU A 175 2.81 -16.88 -5.51
C LEU A 175 2.35 -16.70 -4.06
N VAL A 176 2.37 -15.45 -3.60
CA VAL A 176 2.04 -15.10 -2.21
C VAL A 176 1.14 -13.88 -2.15
N THR A 177 0.19 -13.89 -1.22
CA THR A 177 -0.67 -12.75 -0.91
C THR A 177 -0.45 -12.25 0.51
N THR A 178 -0.57 -10.94 0.71
CA THR A 178 -0.42 -10.27 2.02
C THR A 178 -1.78 -10.04 2.71
N ALA A 179 -2.87 -10.06 1.95
CA ALA A 179 -4.23 -9.89 2.44
C ALA A 179 -5.25 -10.77 1.69
N PRO A 180 -6.37 -11.16 2.33
CA PRO A 180 -7.43 -11.95 1.69
C PRO A 180 -7.98 -11.34 0.39
N ALA A 181 -8.03 -10.00 0.31
CA ALA A 181 -8.52 -9.25 -0.85
C ALA A 181 -7.78 -9.56 -2.16
N HIS A 182 -6.56 -10.12 -2.09
CA HIS A 182 -5.76 -10.48 -3.26
C HIS A 182 -6.03 -11.91 -3.77
N ARG A 183 -6.59 -12.79 -2.93
CA ARG A 183 -6.73 -14.22 -3.23
C ARG A 183 -7.63 -14.52 -4.43
N THR A 184 -8.63 -13.68 -4.69
CA THR A 184 -9.59 -13.85 -5.79
C THR A 184 -8.96 -13.75 -7.19
N ARG A 185 -7.74 -13.20 -7.30
CA ARG A 185 -7.00 -13.04 -8.56
C ARG A 185 -6.11 -14.24 -8.88
N VAL A 186 -5.91 -15.13 -7.92
CA VAL A 186 -5.03 -16.29 -8.04
C VAL A 186 -5.88 -17.55 -8.11
N ARG A 187 -5.64 -18.37 -9.14
CA ARG A 187 -6.25 -19.70 -9.24
C ARG A 187 -5.49 -20.69 -8.36
N ALA A 188 -5.76 -20.65 -7.06
CA ALA A 188 -5.20 -21.58 -6.08
C ALA A 188 -6.28 -22.56 -5.59
N ALA A 189 -5.89 -23.79 -5.30
CA ALA A 189 -6.78 -24.76 -4.65
C ALA A 189 -6.80 -24.58 -3.12
N GLY A 190 -5.75 -23.98 -2.55
CA GLY A 190 -5.64 -23.69 -1.13
C GLY A 190 -4.69 -22.53 -0.83
N TRP A 191 -4.61 -22.16 0.44
CA TRP A 191 -3.73 -21.12 0.94
C TRP A 191 -3.07 -21.58 2.24
N LEU A 192 -1.74 -21.57 2.26
CA LEU A 192 -0.95 -21.87 3.46
C LEU A 192 -0.58 -20.56 4.16
N PRO A 193 -1.04 -20.31 5.41
CA PRO A 193 -0.56 -19.19 6.20
C PRO A 193 0.95 -19.27 6.41
N ALA A 194 1.64 -18.15 6.28
CA ALA A 194 3.09 -18.07 6.42
C ALA A 194 3.53 -16.74 7.04
N SER A 195 4.63 -16.75 7.78
CA SER A 195 5.40 -15.56 8.15
C SER A 195 6.53 -15.31 7.14
N ALA A 196 7.20 -14.16 7.24
CA ALA A 196 8.40 -13.90 6.43
C ALA A 196 9.49 -14.98 6.61
N ALA A 197 9.64 -15.51 7.82
CA ALA A 197 10.60 -16.57 8.12
C ALA A 197 10.25 -17.88 7.41
N ASP A 198 8.96 -18.18 7.24
CA ASP A 198 8.49 -19.39 6.56
C ASP A 198 8.69 -19.32 5.03
N LEU A 199 8.78 -18.12 4.45
CA LEU A 199 9.05 -17.94 3.02
C LEU A 199 10.49 -18.34 2.65
N VAL A 200 11.46 -18.13 3.55
CA VAL A 200 12.88 -18.42 3.31
C VAL A 200 13.16 -19.88 2.97
N PRO A 201 12.68 -20.90 3.73
CA PRO A 201 12.88 -22.29 3.36
C PRO A 201 12.14 -22.67 2.07
N LEU A 202 10.97 -22.09 1.80
CA LEU A 202 10.21 -22.36 0.56
C LEU A 202 10.97 -21.89 -0.69
N LEU A 203 11.58 -20.71 -0.62
CA LEU A 203 12.45 -20.16 -1.68
C LEU A 203 13.77 -20.93 -1.77
N SER A 204 14.37 -21.31 -0.64
CA SER A 204 15.64 -22.06 -0.63
C SER A 204 15.52 -23.47 -1.19
N ALA A 205 14.33 -24.08 -1.10
CA ALA A 205 14.06 -25.38 -1.70
C ALA A 205 13.99 -25.35 -3.25
N ARG A 206 13.97 -24.15 -3.87
CA ARG A 206 13.69 -23.95 -5.30
C ARG A 206 14.66 -22.93 -5.89
N GLU A 207 15.75 -23.41 -6.49
CA GLU A 207 16.72 -22.54 -7.16
C GLU A 207 16.07 -21.72 -8.28
N GLY A 208 16.51 -20.46 -8.43
CA GLY A 208 16.01 -19.55 -9.46
C GLY A 208 14.55 -19.11 -9.30
N THR A 209 13.93 -19.35 -8.14
CA THR A 209 12.55 -18.93 -7.85
C THR A 209 12.54 -17.70 -6.96
N ASP A 210 11.88 -16.64 -7.45
CA ASP A 210 11.64 -15.40 -6.71
C ASP A 210 10.27 -15.43 -5.99
N LEU A 211 9.93 -14.34 -5.31
CA LEU A 211 8.62 -14.15 -4.66
C LEU A 211 7.77 -13.18 -5.47
N LEU A 212 6.54 -13.56 -5.83
CA LEU A 212 5.56 -12.63 -6.42
C LEU A 212 4.46 -12.31 -5.41
N LEU A 213 4.51 -11.09 -4.89
CA LEU A 213 3.52 -10.56 -3.96
C LEU A 213 2.30 -10.02 -4.70
N ASN A 214 1.13 -10.37 -4.18
CA ASN A 214 -0.18 -9.90 -4.63
C ASN A 214 -0.40 -10.05 -6.16
N PRO A 215 -0.28 -11.27 -6.72
CA PRO A 215 -0.35 -11.46 -8.16
C PRO A 215 -1.64 -10.91 -8.77
N GLY A 216 -1.49 -10.16 -9.88
CA GLY A 216 -2.59 -9.55 -10.61
C GLY A 216 -3.21 -8.31 -9.94
N ALA A 217 -2.71 -7.88 -8.77
CA ALA A 217 -3.10 -6.60 -8.18
C ALA A 217 -2.33 -5.42 -8.79
N PRO A 218 -2.83 -4.17 -8.70
CA PRO A 218 -2.06 -2.99 -9.07
C PRO A 218 -0.72 -2.85 -8.33
N GLY A 219 -0.65 -3.33 -7.09
CA GLY A 219 0.57 -3.40 -6.26
C GLY A 219 1.33 -4.73 -6.38
N CYS A 220 1.18 -5.45 -7.49
CA CYS A 220 1.90 -6.70 -7.73
C CYS A 220 3.41 -6.44 -7.79
N THR A 221 4.17 -7.05 -6.89
CA THR A 221 5.61 -6.79 -6.75
C THR A 221 6.38 -8.10 -6.75
N ARG A 222 7.40 -8.21 -7.62
CA ARG A 222 8.38 -9.29 -7.53
C ARG A 222 9.50 -8.89 -6.59
N LEU A 223 9.79 -9.73 -5.61
CA LEU A 223 10.96 -9.62 -4.74
C LEU A 223 11.94 -10.74 -5.06
N LEU A 224 13.21 -10.38 -5.23
CA LEU A 224 14.27 -11.34 -5.44
C LEU A 224 14.42 -12.22 -4.20
N ALA A 225 14.68 -13.51 -4.40
CA ALA A 225 14.86 -14.44 -3.27
C ALA A 225 15.95 -13.96 -2.30
N ASP A 226 17.07 -13.45 -2.83
CA ASP A 226 18.17 -12.92 -2.03
C ASP A 226 17.76 -11.70 -1.21
N THR A 227 16.91 -10.82 -1.77
CA THR A 227 16.37 -9.66 -1.07
C THR A 227 15.45 -10.08 0.08
N VAL A 228 14.61 -11.09 -0.12
CA VAL A 228 13.75 -11.65 0.94
C VAL A 228 14.62 -12.23 2.06
N ARG A 229 15.63 -13.04 1.72
CA ARG A 229 16.55 -13.61 2.73
C ARG A 229 17.29 -12.52 3.50
N ALA A 230 17.79 -11.50 2.82
CA ALA A 230 18.48 -10.37 3.44
C ALA A 230 17.56 -9.57 4.38
N ALA A 231 16.31 -9.32 3.97
CA ALA A 231 15.32 -8.62 4.78
C ALA A 231 14.96 -9.39 6.06
N VAL A 232 14.88 -10.73 5.99
CA VAL A 232 14.56 -11.61 7.12
C VAL A 232 15.75 -11.84 8.05
N SER A 233 16.98 -11.87 7.52
CA SER A 233 18.18 -12.19 8.31
C SER A 233 18.67 -11.05 9.20
N ARG A 234 18.21 -9.82 8.98
CA ARG A 234 18.40 -8.71 9.91
C ARG A 234 17.43 -8.86 11.09
N ILE A 235 17.77 -9.76 12.00
CA ILE A 235 17.19 -9.83 13.33
C ILE A 235 18.23 -9.21 14.26
N ASP A 236 17.99 -7.96 14.67
CA ASP A 236 18.74 -7.30 15.75
C ASP A 236 18.23 -7.80 17.12
#